data_AF-A0A2V2DDZ9-F1
#
_entry.id   AF-A0A2V2DDZ9-F1
#
_cell.length_a   1.000
_cell.length_b   1.000
_cell.length_c   1.000
_cell.angle_alpha   90.00
_cell.angle_beta   90.00
_cell.angle_gamma   90.00
#
_symmetry.space_group_name_H-M   'P 1'
#
loop_
_entity.id
_entity.type
_entity.pdbx_description
1 polymer ?
#
loop_
_entity_poly.entity_id
_entity_poly.type
_entity_poly.pdbx_seq_one_letter_code
_entity_poly.pdbx_strand_id
1 'polypeptide(L)'
;MFYIGIEDLAANAFIEMIKKSANQPKKTYCVTLTELEAYGRKIVQYLEQRGEKAVLMLSRDNTDAFFRDYSDYFEECEVCGELGISLKYEKKVEDLIHKFRGYLQLDVLQAFINVGWNA
;
A
#
# COMPACT_ATOMS: atom_id res chain seq x y z
N MET A 1 15.38 5.59 -10.99
CA MET A 1 14.33 6.50 -10.48
C MET A 1 13.02 5.74 -10.49
N PHE A 2 12.34 5.71 -9.35
CA PHE A 2 11.12 4.94 -9.14
C PHE A 2 9.93 5.88 -8.95
N TYR A 3 8.79 5.47 -9.48
CA TYR A 3 7.51 6.11 -9.23
C TYR A 3 6.68 5.12 -8.43
N ILE A 4 6.20 5.56 -7.28
CA ILE A 4 5.44 4.71 -6.36
C ILE A 4 4.00 5.24 -6.35
N GLY A 5 3.09 4.45 -6.92
CA GLY A 5 1.68 4.76 -7.01
C GLY A 5 0.93 4.45 -5.73
N ILE A 6 -0.33 4.90 -5.67
CA ILE A 6 -1.23 4.58 -4.55
C ILE A 6 -1.55 3.08 -4.50
N GLU A 7 -1.62 2.42 -5.65
CA GLU A 7 -1.82 1.00 -5.81
C GLU A 7 -0.69 0.18 -5.17
N ASP A 8 0.56 0.62 -5.36
CA ASP A 8 1.73 -0.02 -4.77
C ASP A 8 1.72 0.15 -3.25
N LEU A 9 1.42 1.36 -2.76
CA LEU A 9 1.37 1.63 -1.33
C LEU A 9 0.25 0.86 -0.65
N ALA A 10 -0.97 0.92 -1.17
CA ALA A 10 -2.14 0.29 -0.59
C ALA A 10 -1.96 -1.23 -0.54
N ALA A 11 -1.62 -1.86 -1.67
CA ALA A 11 -1.42 -3.31 -1.72
C ALA A 11 -0.32 -3.77 -0.76
N ASN A 12 0.83 -3.09 -0.73
CA ASN A 12 1.92 -3.46 0.15
C ASN A 12 1.62 -3.18 1.63
N ALA A 13 0.90 -2.11 1.95
CA ALA A 13 0.40 -1.86 3.30
C ALA A 13 -0.43 -3.04 3.79
N PHE A 14 -1.43 -3.48 3.02
CA PHE A 14 -2.27 -4.63 3.40
C PHE A 14 -1.50 -5.94 3.49
N ILE A 15 -0.60 -6.23 2.54
CA ILE A 15 0.24 -7.43 2.59
C ILE A 15 1.02 -7.47 3.91
N GLU A 16 1.67 -6.36 4.28
CA GLU A 16 2.49 -6.30 5.49
C GLU A 16 1.62 -6.29 6.77
N MET A 17 0.46 -5.63 6.76
CA MET A 17 -0.51 -5.69 7.87
C MET A 17 -1.01 -7.12 8.12
N ILE A 18 -1.43 -7.83 7.07
CA ILE A 18 -2.00 -9.17 7.21
C ILE A 18 -0.91 -10.16 7.63
N LYS A 19 0.29 -10.06 7.06
CA LYS A 19 1.44 -10.89 7.48
C LYS A 19 1.79 -10.68 8.95
N LYS A 20 1.84 -9.43 9.43
CA LYS A 20 2.10 -9.13 10.84
C LYS A 20 0.99 -9.60 11.77
N SER A 21 -0.26 -9.54 11.31
CA SER A 21 -1.44 -9.97 12.07
C SER A 21 -1.84 -11.43 11.84
N ALA A 22 -0.96 -12.26 11.27
CA ALA A 22 -1.27 -13.66 10.95
C ALA A 22 -1.76 -14.47 12.17
N ASN A 23 -1.32 -14.11 13.38
CA ASN A 23 -1.73 -14.75 14.63
C ASN A 23 -3.01 -14.13 15.25
N GLN A 24 -3.46 -12.96 14.76
CA GLN A 24 -4.65 -12.24 15.21
C GLN A 24 -5.30 -11.50 14.02
N PRO A 25 -5.89 -12.24 13.07
CA PRO A 25 -6.42 -11.65 11.84
C PRO A 25 -7.57 -10.69 12.15
N LYS A 26 -7.51 -9.50 11.55
CA LYS A 26 -8.61 -8.53 11.65
C LYS A 26 -9.69 -8.87 10.63
N LYS A 27 -10.95 -8.64 11.01
CA LYS A 27 -12.10 -8.82 10.12
C LYS A 27 -12.11 -7.81 8.97
N THR A 28 -11.57 -6.62 9.23
CA THR A 28 -11.51 -5.52 8.26
C THR A 28 -10.19 -4.78 8.45
N TYR A 29 -9.51 -4.50 7.34
CA TYR A 29 -8.34 -3.64 7.29
C TYR A 29 -8.75 -2.37 6.56
N CYS A 30 -8.60 -1.22 7.21
CA CYS A 30 -8.80 0.10 6.61
C CYS A 30 -7.57 0.94 6.96
N VAL A 31 -7.10 1.71 5.99
CA VAL A 31 -5.91 2.55 6.08
C VAL A 31 -6.25 3.91 5.50
N THR A 32 -5.97 4.99 6.23
CA THR A 32 -6.28 6.33 5.74
C THR A 32 -5.28 6.80 4.68
N LEU A 33 -5.67 7.78 3.86
CA LEU A 33 -4.75 8.35 2.87
C LEU A 33 -3.55 9.04 3.54
N THR A 34 -3.72 9.64 4.72
CA THR A 34 -2.61 10.21 5.49
C THR A 34 -1.65 9.13 6.00
N GLU A 35 -2.17 7.99 6.46
CA GLU A 35 -1.33 6.85 6.86
C GLU A 35 -0.55 6.29 5.66
N LEU A 36 -1.17 6.18 4.49
CA LEU A 36 -0.48 5.77 3.25
C LEU A 36 0.58 6.75 2.82
N GLU A 37 0.32 8.07 2.88
CA GLU A 37 1.33 9.09 2.58
C GLU A 37 2.52 8.99 3.54
N ALA A 38 2.25 8.83 4.83
CA ALA A 38 3.29 8.65 5.85
C ALA A 38 4.11 7.38 5.60
N TYR A 39 3.46 6.27 5.24
CA TYR A 39 4.12 5.04 4.86
C TYR A 39 4.99 5.22 3.61
N GLY A 40 4.44 5.83 2.55
CA GLY A 40 5.17 6.11 1.32
C GLY A 40 6.40 6.97 1.54
N ARG A 41 6.33 7.99 2.42
CA ARG A 41 7.50 8.82 2.76
C ARG A 41 8.62 8.01 3.38
N LYS A 42 8.30 7.03 4.25
CA LYS A 42 9.30 6.13 4.83
C LYS A 42 9.95 5.24 3.75
N ILE A 43 9.18 4.79 2.76
CA ILE A 43 9.68 4.01 1.62
C ILE A 43 10.63 4.83 0.76
N VAL A 44 10.25 6.07 0.40
CA VAL A 44 11.11 6.98 -0.37
C VAL A 44 12.41 7.25 0.40
N GLN A 45 12.32 7.58 1.68
CA GLN A 45 13.49 7.81 2.52
C GLN A 45 14.43 6.59 2.56
N TYR A 46 13.88 5.38 2.66
CA TYR A 46 14.67 4.14 2.64
C TYR A 46 15.42 3.95 1.32
N LEU A 47 14.76 4.23 0.19
CA LEU A 47 15.36 4.15 -1.14
C LEU A 47 16.45 5.21 -1.33
N GLU A 48 16.20 6.45 -0.92
CA GLU A 48 17.15 7.57 -1.03
C GLU A 48 18.44 7.31 -0.23
N GLN A 49 18.33 6.73 0.96
CA GLN A 49 19.49 6.33 1.78
C GLN A 49 20.38 5.29 1.10
N ARG A 50 19.86 4.57 0.09
CA ARG A 50 20.59 3.56 -0.69
C ARG A 50 21.06 4.09 -2.05
N GLY A 51 20.91 5.39 -2.30
CA GLY A 51 21.29 6.03 -3.56
C GLY A 51 20.20 5.99 -4.64
N GLU A 52 19.01 5.47 -4.32
CA GLU A 52 17.89 5.36 -5.26
C GLU A 52 16.96 6.56 -5.17
N LYS A 53 16.61 7.14 -6.32
CA LYS A 53 15.62 8.24 -6.37
C LYS A 53 14.22 7.67 -6.49
N ALA A 54 13.28 8.09 -5.64
CA ALA A 54 11.88 7.68 -5.70
C ALA A 54 10.93 8.87 -5.51
N VAL A 55 9.74 8.81 -6.11
CA VAL A 55 8.69 9.84 -6.01
C VAL A 55 7.35 9.17 -5.74
N LEU A 56 6.56 9.76 -4.82
CA LEU A 56 5.18 9.35 -4.55
C LEU A 56 4.22 10.03 -5.52
N MET A 57 3.27 9.26 -6.07
CA MET A 57 2.25 9.75 -7.00
C MET A 57 0.84 9.57 -6.43
N LEU A 58 0.49 10.39 -5.42
CA LEU A 58 -0.75 10.30 -4.65
C LEU A 58 -1.73 11.45 -4.93
N SER A 59 -1.81 11.92 -6.18
CA SER A 59 -2.80 12.94 -6.54
C SER A 59 -4.23 12.41 -6.39
N ARG A 60 -5.21 13.30 -6.22
CA ARG A 60 -6.63 12.93 -6.17
C ARG A 60 -7.06 12.13 -7.41
N ASP A 61 -6.65 12.58 -8.60
CA ASP A 61 -6.95 11.89 -9.86
C ASP A 61 -6.42 10.44 -9.87
N ASN A 62 -5.23 10.21 -9.30
CA ASN A 62 -4.67 8.86 -9.17
C ASN A 62 -5.45 8.03 -8.15
N THR A 63 -5.89 8.63 -7.04
CA THR A 63 -6.73 7.96 -6.04
C THR A 63 -8.10 7.56 -6.62
N ASP A 64 -8.74 8.46 -7.36
CA ASP A 64 -10.02 8.19 -8.02
C ASP A 64 -9.87 7.10 -9.09
N ALA A 65 -8.78 7.15 -9.86
CA ALA A 65 -8.44 6.11 -10.81
C ALA A 65 -8.19 4.76 -10.14
N PHE A 66 -7.50 4.75 -9.00
CA PHE A 66 -7.24 3.54 -8.22
C PHE A 66 -8.53 2.86 -7.77
N PHE A 67 -9.49 3.59 -7.20
CA PHE A 67 -10.76 3.00 -6.76
C PHE A 67 -11.56 2.44 -7.92
N ARG A 68 -11.52 3.06 -9.10
CA ARG A 68 -12.17 2.54 -10.30
C ARG A 68 -11.47 1.28 -10.82
N ASP A 69 -10.17 1.37 -11.05
CA ASP A 69 -9.38 0.36 -11.77
C ASP A 69 -9.09 -0.87 -10.91
N TYR A 70 -9.10 -0.73 -9.59
CA TYR A 70 -8.89 -1.81 -8.62
C TYR A 70 -10.07 -2.02 -7.67
N SER A 71 -11.28 -1.62 -8.08
CA SER A 71 -12.54 -1.85 -7.36
C SER A 71 -12.79 -3.32 -7.01
N ASP A 72 -12.24 -4.26 -7.78
CA ASP A 72 -12.31 -5.68 -7.46
C ASP A 72 -11.58 -6.04 -6.16
N TYR A 73 -10.55 -5.28 -5.78
CA TYR A 73 -9.70 -5.55 -4.61
C TYR A 73 -10.00 -4.61 -3.44
N PHE A 74 -10.19 -3.33 -3.75
CA PHE A 74 -10.23 -2.27 -2.76
C PHE A 74 -11.56 -1.52 -2.81
N GLU A 75 -11.93 -0.95 -1.66
CA GLU A 75 -13.10 -0.10 -1.53
C GLU A 75 -12.79 1.08 -0.60
N GLU A 76 -13.58 2.14 -0.71
CA GLU A 76 -13.47 3.30 0.17
C GLU A 76 -13.94 2.94 1.58
N CYS A 77 -13.21 3.42 2.58
CA CYS A 77 -13.63 3.39 3.97
C CYS A 77 -13.45 4.78 4.59
N GLU A 78 -14.11 5.02 5.72
CA GLU A 78 -13.95 6.26 6.48
C GLU A 78 -13.51 5.92 7.91
N VAL A 79 -12.44 6.58 8.36
CA VAL A 79 -11.93 6.45 9.74
C VAL A 79 -11.83 7.84 10.32
N CYS A 80 -12.61 8.13 11.36
CA CYS A 80 -12.59 9.41 12.06
C CYS A 80 -12.81 10.63 11.14
N GLY A 81 -13.62 10.51 10.08
CA GLY A 81 -13.85 11.59 9.11
C GLY A 81 -12.80 11.70 8.01
N GLU A 82 -11.81 10.80 7.98
CA GLU A 82 -10.79 10.73 6.94
C GLU A 82 -11.10 9.61 5.95
N LEU A 83 -10.97 9.90 4.65
CA LEU A 83 -11.05 8.91 3.59
C LEU A 83 -9.88 7.92 3.71
N GLY A 84 -10.20 6.64 3.59
CA GLY A 84 -9.25 5.55 3.58
C GLY A 84 -9.58 4.52 2.51
N ILE A 85 -8.68 3.55 2.42
CA ILE A 85 -8.78 2.39 1.57
C ILE A 85 -8.97 1.18 2.48
N SER A 86 -9.90 0.30 2.13
CA SER A 86 -10.03 -1.02 2.73
C SER A 86 -9.87 -2.14 1.73
N LEU A 87 -9.36 -3.27 2.20
CA LEU A 87 -9.28 -4.51 1.43
C LEU A 87 -10.60 -5.27 1.55
N LYS A 88 -11.18 -5.67 0.42
CA LYS A 88 -12.38 -6.51 0.40
C LYS A 88 -12.11 -7.84 1.09
N TYR A 89 -13.07 -8.26 1.94
CA TYR A 89 -12.91 -9.42 2.85
C TYR A 89 -12.54 -10.74 2.17
N GLU A 90 -12.90 -10.89 0.91
CA GLU A 90 -12.68 -12.09 0.10
C GLU A 90 -11.26 -12.19 -0.48
N LYS A 91 -10.50 -11.10 -0.46
CA LYS A 91 -9.15 -11.06 -1.04
C LYS A 91 -8.10 -11.56 -0.07
N LYS A 92 -7.24 -12.43 -0.56
CA LYS A 92 -6.14 -13.01 0.20
C LYS A 92 -4.84 -12.26 -0.05
N VAL A 93 -3.89 -12.44 0.86
CA VAL A 93 -2.53 -11.90 0.71
C VAL A 93 -1.87 -12.41 -0.58
N GLU A 94 -2.11 -13.66 -0.93
CA GLU A 94 -1.57 -14.29 -2.14
C GLU A 94 -2.05 -13.59 -3.40
N ASP A 95 -3.33 -13.19 -3.44
CA ASP A 95 -3.91 -12.44 -4.57
C ASP A 95 -3.21 -11.08 -4.74
N LEU A 96 -2.96 -10.40 -3.61
CA LEU A 96 -2.26 -9.12 -3.61
C LEU A 96 -0.79 -9.27 -4.02
N ILE A 97 -0.08 -10.28 -3.52
CA ILE A 97 1.32 -10.53 -3.89
C ILE A 97 1.41 -10.82 -5.39
N HIS A 98 0.55 -11.69 -5.92
CA HIS A 98 0.58 -12.06 -7.32
C HIS A 98 0.30 -10.85 -8.23
N LYS A 99 -0.68 -10.02 -7.86
CA LYS A 99 -1.09 -8.86 -8.65
C LYS A 99 -0.12 -7.68 -8.54
N PHE A 100 0.34 -7.34 -7.34
CA PHE A 100 1.03 -6.08 -7.05
C PHE A 100 2.52 -6.20 -6.75
N ARG A 101 3.06 -7.41 -6.53
CA ARG A 101 4.52 -7.61 -6.37
C ARG A 101 5.20 -8.23 -7.58
N GLY A 102 4.45 -8.83 -8.50
CA GLY A 102 5.01 -9.51 -9.67
C GLY A 102 5.76 -8.58 -10.64
N TYR A 103 5.39 -7.30 -10.70
CA TYR A 103 6.00 -6.29 -11.57
C TYR A 103 6.96 -5.35 -10.85
N LEU A 104 7.03 -5.38 -9.51
CA LEU A 104 7.86 -4.45 -8.75
C LEU A 104 9.34 -4.77 -8.96
N GLN A 105 10.13 -3.71 -9.13
CA GLN A 105 11.58 -3.84 -9.14
C GLN A 105 12.09 -4.27 -7.77
N LEU A 106 13.18 -5.03 -7.76
CA LEU A 106 13.69 -5.69 -6.55
C LEU A 106 13.94 -4.71 -5.40
N ASP A 107 14.54 -3.55 -5.68
CA ASP A 107 14.85 -2.55 -4.65
C ASP A 107 13.60 -1.93 -4.03
N VAL A 108 12.57 -1.69 -4.85
CA VAL A 108 11.26 -1.18 -4.39
C VAL A 108 10.55 -2.23 -3.54
N LEU A 109 10.54 -3.48 -3.99
CA LEU A 109 9.97 -4.60 -3.24
C LEU A 109 10.67 -4.78 -1.88
N GLN A 110 12.01 -4.72 -1.87
CA GLN A 110 12.79 -4.78 -0.65
C GLN A 110 12.50 -3.61 0.28
N ALA A 111 12.29 -2.40 -0.25
CA ALA A 111 11.91 -1.25 0.56
C ALA A 111 10.57 -1.49 1.28
N PHE A 112 9.56 -2.01 0.57
CA PHE A 112 8.26 -2.35 1.17
C PHE A 112 8.38 -3.39 2.30
N ILE A 113 9.17 -4.44 2.10
CA ILE A 113 9.37 -5.50 3.09
C ILE A 113 10.18 -5.00 4.30
N ASN A 114 11.25 -4.24 4.07
CA ASN A 114 12.16 -3.80 5.14
C ASN A 114 11.56 -2.68 5.99
N VAL A 115 10.87 -1.72 5.37
CA VAL A 115 10.16 -0.67 6.11
C VAL A 115 8.96 -1.29 6.83
N GLY A 116 8.19 -2.13 6.12
CA GLY A 116 6.99 -2.79 6.63
C GLY A 116 5.88 -1.82 7.06
N TRP A 117 4.66 -2.33 7.22
CA TRP A 117 3.57 -1.49 7.71
C TRP A 117 3.69 -1.23 9.22
N ASN A 118 3.82 0.03 9.63
CA ASN A 118 3.75 0.47 11.02
C ASN A 118 2.97 1.79 11.04
N ALA A 119 1.64 1.69 11.19
CA ALA A 119 0.75 2.82 11.48
C ALA A 119 1.03 3.35 12.88
#